data_AF-A0A382C3C3-F1
#
_entry.id   AF-A0A382C3C3-F1
#
_cell.length_a   1.000
_cell.length_b   1.000
_cell.length_c   1.000
_cell.angle_alpha   90.00
_cell.angle_beta   90.00
_cell.angle_gamma   90.00
#
_symmetry.space_group_name_H-M   'P 1'
#
loop_
_entity.id
_entity.type
_entity.pdbx_description
1 polymer ?
#
loop_
_entity_poly.entity_id
_entity_poly.type
_entity_poly.pdbx_seq_one_letter_code
_entity_poly.pdbx_strand_id
1 'polypeptide(L)' 'MSVETLPYSPEVVEESEGKTKRAYLPMYRIIMWDDNVTTMEFVIRILITLMGKEYSTAEKLMYEIHLQG' A
#
# COMPACT_ATOMS: atom_id res chain seq x y z
N MET A 1 23.22 -7.91 10.75
CA MET A 1 23.05 -6.63 10.03
C MET A 1 21.70 -6.08 10.42
N SER A 2 21.69 -5.25 11.47
CA SER A 2 20.47 -4.67 12.03
C SER A 2 20.19 -3.36 11.31
N VAL A 3 19.03 -3.23 10.68
CA VAL A 3 18.59 -1.97 10.08
C VAL A 3 18.07 -1.06 11.18
N GLU A 4 18.75 0.05 11.38
CA GLU A 4 18.38 1.15 12.27
C GLU A 4 17.08 1.80 11.77
N THR A 5 16.06 1.88 12.63
CA THR A 5 14.88 2.72 12.39
C THR A 5 15.00 3.99 13.21
N LEU A 6 15.07 5.15 12.53
CA LEU A 6 15.15 6.47 13.14
C LEU A 6 13.88 6.82 13.95
N PRO A 7 13.99 7.70 14.98
CA PRO A 7 13.00 7.83 16.03
C PRO A 7 11.95 8.92 15.75
N TYR A 8 10.72 8.68 16.20
CA TYR A 8 9.85 9.77 16.65
C TYR A 8 9.19 9.35 17.96
N SER A 9 9.66 9.95 19.05
CA SER A 9 9.12 9.84 20.40
C SER A 9 7.93 10.79 20.53
N PRO A 10 6.76 10.31 20.96
CA PRO A 10 5.84 11.16 21.68
C PRO A 10 6.28 11.19 23.14
N GLU A 11 6.19 12.38 23.73
CA GLU A 11 6.42 12.68 25.14
C GLU A 11 5.68 11.67 26.03
N VAL A 12 6.37 11.09 27.01
CA VAL A 12 5.82 10.08 27.92
C VAL A 12 4.76 10.74 28.80
N VAL A 13 3.49 10.58 28.43
CA VAL A 13 2.39 10.70 29.37
C VAL A 13 2.27 9.33 30.03
N GLU A 14 2.65 9.25 31.31
CA GLU A 14 2.38 8.09 32.15
C GLU A 14 0.87 7.85 32.18
N GLU A 15 0.38 6.85 31.45
CA GLU A 15 -1.02 6.46 31.47
C GLU A 15 -1.15 5.04 32.05
N SER A 16 -1.90 5.00 33.15
CA SER A 16 -2.25 3.87 34.00
C SER A 16 -2.52 2.54 33.28
N GLU A 17 -2.31 1.42 33.99
CA GLU A 17 -2.64 0.04 33.60
C GLU A 17 -4.15 -0.17 33.30
N GLY A 18 -4.69 0.53 32.31
CA GLY A 18 -5.97 0.26 31.69
C GLY A 18 -5.72 -0.62 30.48
N LYS A 19 -6.40 -1.77 30.40
CA LYS A 19 -6.39 -2.70 29.25
C LYS A 19 -6.30 -1.93 27.93
N THR A 20 -5.10 -1.87 27.35
CA THR A 20 -4.87 -1.29 26.03
C THR A 20 -5.58 -2.21 25.04
N LYS A 21 -6.81 -1.84 24.65
CA LYS A 21 -7.44 -2.39 23.45
C LYS A 21 -6.45 -2.09 22.34
N ARG A 22 -5.72 -3.12 21.88
CA ARG A 22 -4.89 -3.05 20.68
C ARG A 22 -5.85 -2.81 19.51
N ALA A 23 -6.22 -1.55 19.30
CA ALA A 23 -7.02 -1.17 18.16
C ALA A 23 -6.12 -1.36 16.94
N TYR A 24 -6.56 -2.18 16.00
CA TYR A 24 -5.89 -2.28 14.71
C TYR A 24 -5.90 -0.90 14.05
N LEU A 25 -4.78 -0.53 13.43
CA LEU A 25 -4.73 0.68 12.61
C LEU A 25 -5.78 0.57 11.50
N PRO A 26 -6.45 1.69 11.13
CA PRO A 26 -7.41 1.67 10.04
C PRO A 26 -6.71 1.25 8.73
N MET A 27 -7.37 0.38 7.97
CA MET A 27 -6.90 -0.04 6.65
C MET A 27 -7.22 1.05 5.62
N TYR A 28 -6.28 1.30 4.70
CA TYR A 28 -6.45 2.24 3.59
C TYR A 28 -6.53 1.51 2.26
N ARG A 29 -7.35 2.02 1.34
CA ARG A 29 -7.42 1.53 -0.03
C ARG A 29 -6.37 2.21 -0.89
N ILE A 30 -5.67 1.42 -1.71
CA ILE A 30 -4.80 1.92 -2.78
C ILE A 30 -5.63 1.93 -4.07
N ILE A 31 -5.64 3.06 -4.78
CA ILE A 31 -6.41 3.27 -6.01
C ILE A 31 -5.42 3.65 -7.12
N MET A 32 -5.61 3.09 -8.30
CA MET A 32 -4.88 3.46 -9.51
C MET A 32 -5.90 4.00 -10.51
N TRP A 33 -5.62 5.18 -11.07
CA TRP A 33 -6.46 5.83 -12.09
C TRP A 33 -5.83 5.67 -13.46
N ASP A 34 -6.65 5.52 -14.50
CA ASP A 34 -6.18 5.55 -15.89
C ASP A 34 -5.64 6.92 -16.31
N ASP A 35 -4.70 6.90 -17.26
CA ASP A 35 -4.18 8.09 -17.93
C ASP A 35 -3.69 7.76 -19.36
N ASN A 36 -3.59 8.79 -20.21
CA ASN A 36 -3.27 8.63 -21.65
C ASN A 36 -1.77 8.58 -21.97
N VAL A 37 -0.88 8.48 -20.98
CA VAL A 37 0.57 8.58 -21.15
C VAL A 37 1.28 7.32 -20.65
N THR A 38 0.85 6.78 -19.51
CA THR A 38 1.44 5.60 -18.89
C THR A 38 1.15 4.36 -19.74
N THR A 39 2.18 3.58 -20.05
CA THR A 39 2.00 2.37 -20.87
C THR A 39 1.41 1.21 -20.05
N MET A 40 0.63 0.36 -20.72
CA MET A 40 0.07 -0.85 -20.09
C MET A 40 1.14 -1.75 -19.45
N GLU A 41 2.28 -1.88 -20.12
CA GLU A 41 3.42 -2.68 -19.63
C GLU A 41 3.99 -2.11 -18.33
N PHE A 42 4.07 -0.77 -18.22
CA PHE A 42 4.53 -0.12 -17.00
C PHE A 42 3.55 -0.37 -15.84
N VAL A 43 2.24 -0.23 -16.07
CA VAL A 43 1.21 -0.51 -15.07
C VAL A 43 1.30 -1.96 -14.56
N ILE A 44 1.43 -2.93 -15.48
CA ILE A 44 1.60 -4.34 -15.11
C ILE A 44 2.85 -4.54 -14.24
N ARG A 45 3.98 -3.92 -14.60
CA ARG A 45 5.21 -4.01 -13.80
C ARG A 45 5.04 -3.43 -12.41
N ILE A 46 4.32 -2.34 -12.24
CA ILE A 46 4.02 -1.76 -10.92
C ILE A 46 3.17 -2.74 -10.10
N LEU A 47 2.14 -3.32 -10.68
CA LEU A 47 1.28 -4.31 -10.01
C LEU A 47 2.05 -5.55 -9.56
N ILE A 48 3.02 -6.01 -10.36
CA ILE A 48 3.89 -7.14 -10.00
C ILE A 48 4.90 -6.74 -8.92
N THR A 49 5.65 -5.65 -9.13
CA THR A 49 6.82 -5.31 -8.30
C THR A 49 6.47 -4.64 -6.98
N LEU A 50 5.43 -3.80 -6.94
CA LEU A 50 5.03 -3.09 -5.72
C LEU A 50 3.88 -3.78 -4.98
N MET A 51 2.97 -4.42 -5.70
CA MET A 51 1.80 -5.07 -5.08
C MET A 51 1.88 -6.60 -5.04
N GLY A 52 2.94 -7.21 -5.58
CA GLY A 52 3.16 -8.65 -5.55
C GLY A 52 2.10 -9.44 -6.30
N LYS A 53 1.50 -8.87 -7.35
CA LYS A 53 0.50 -9.58 -8.16
C LYS A 53 1.18 -10.52 -9.15
N GLU A 54 0.56 -11.68 -9.38
CA GLU A 54 0.91 -12.56 -10.50
C GLU A 54 0.60 -11.88 -11.84
N TYR A 55 1.37 -12.21 -12.89
CA TYR A 55 1.24 -11.56 -14.20
C TYR A 55 -0.21 -11.56 -14.73
N SER A 56 -0.90 -12.70 -14.71
CA SER A 56 -2.28 -12.83 -15.21
C SER A 56 -3.28 -11.96 -14.44
N THR A 57 -3.05 -11.75 -13.14
CA THR A 57 -3.87 -10.87 -12.31
C THR A 57 -3.54 -9.41 -12.57
N ALA A 58 -2.25 -9.09 -12.74
CA ALA A 58 -1.80 -7.74 -13.08
C ALA A 58 -2.32 -7.29 -14.45
N GLU A 59 -2.30 -8.17 -15.45
CA GLU A 59 -2.84 -7.89 -16.78
C GLU A 59 -4.34 -7.60 -16.74
N LYS A 60 -5.11 -8.42 -16.01
CA LYS A 60 -6.55 -8.18 -15.83
C LYS A 60 -6.84 -6.84 -15.12
N LEU A 61 -6.11 -6.55 -14.05
CA LEU A 61 -6.27 -5.29 -13.30
C LEU A 61 -5.88 -4.08 -14.14
N MET A 62 -4.82 -4.18 -14.94
CA MET A 62 -4.43 -3.13 -15.87
C MET A 62 -5.57 -2.80 -16.84
N TYR A 63 -6.23 -3.81 -17.43
CA TYR A 63 -7.39 -3.56 -18.30
C TYR A 63 -8.57 -2.95 -17.55
N GLU A 64 -8.80 -3.36 -16.30
CA GLU A 64 -9.86 -2.81 -15.46
C GLU A 64 -9.63 -1.31 -15.22
N ILE A 65 -8.40 -0.92 -14.84
CA ILE A 65 -8.00 0.48 -14.70
C ILE A 65 -8.26 1.23 -16.00
N HIS A 66 -7.70 0.75 -17.11
CA HIS A 66 -7.81 1.44 -18.40
C HIS A 66 -9.25 1.64 -18.90
N LEU A 67 -10.12 0.66 -18.67
CA LEU A 67 -11.50 0.69 -19.19
C LEU A 67 -12.48 1.41 -18.24
N GLN A 68 -12.17 1.49 -16.96
CA GLN A 68 -13.11 1.98 -15.94
C GLN A 68 -12.70 3.33 -15.32
N GLY A 69 -11.45 3.74 -15.51
CA GLY A 69 -10.88 4.93 -14.87
C GLY A 69 -10.33 4.58 -13.50
#